data_AF-A0A8T5N7Z2-F1
#
_entry.id   AF-A0A8T5N7Z2-F1
#
_cell.length_a   1.000
_cell.length_b   1.000
_cell.length_c   1.000
_cell.angle_alpha   90.00
_cell.angle_beta   90.00
_cell.angle_gamma   90.00
#
_symmetry.space_group_name_H-M   'P 1'
#
loop_
_entity.id
_entity.type
_entity.pdbx_description
1 polymer ?
#
loop_
_entity_poly.entity_id
_entity_poly.type
_entity_poly.pdbx_seq_one_letter_code
_entity_poly.pdbx_strand_id
1 'polypeptide(L)'
;MNIELPDVNKIISEIIEVKAKSDETTQTIEKWVKDHRDDIKKNTELIKNRYDSNDLKILIIFLDSLLVRAMSGERGSKVKNELILSIKSKKDLNYKNYVQILNNADYRWGAEKGAPVIDGVVTYFRDELKWDWVIYFKNAEKNYRDNFQDDKLLKIKNVGYKLRDLALSNFNENYVANDLHVVRIMTRLGLLNYGFELLEDDKLEMGNNPSNENNYLFLHKLILRISELTGEKYSPSDLDRIFWHFGRTICKAKRMCKDCPVNALCLTSKHTHR
;
A
#
# COMPACT_ATOMS: atom_id res chain seq x y z
N MET A 1 -33.51 -0.94 12.52
CA MET A 1 -32.83 0.36 12.58
C MET A 1 -32.25 0.61 11.20
N ASN A 2 -32.81 1.54 10.42
CA ASN A 2 -32.25 1.90 9.12
C ASN A 2 -31.00 2.75 9.38
N ILE A 3 -29.82 2.15 9.23
CA ILE A 3 -28.56 2.89 9.31
C ILE A 3 -28.33 3.50 7.93
N GLU A 4 -28.38 4.83 7.84
CA GLU A 4 -27.97 5.54 6.65
C GLU A 4 -26.44 5.43 6.51
N LEU A 5 -25.99 4.82 5.41
CA LEU A 5 -24.56 4.70 5.11
C LEU A 5 -23.98 6.08 4.76
N PRO A 6 -22.75 6.38 5.17
CA PRO A 6 -22.17 7.68 4.93
C PRO A 6 -21.74 7.84 3.47
N ASP A 7 -22.07 8.98 2.87
CA ASP A 7 -21.69 9.29 1.49
C ASP A 7 -20.15 9.32 1.33
N VAL A 8 -19.65 8.42 0.49
CA VAL A 8 -18.22 8.26 0.19
C VAL A 8 -17.61 9.52 -0.42
N ASN A 9 -18.29 10.15 -1.37
CA ASN A 9 -17.79 11.35 -2.05
C ASN A 9 -17.72 12.53 -1.09
N LYS A 10 -18.73 12.69 -0.23
CA LYS A 10 -18.74 13.72 0.79
C LYS A 10 -17.61 13.51 1.80
N ILE A 11 -17.43 12.29 2.31
CA ILE A 11 -16.30 11.92 3.17
C ILE A 11 -14.97 12.32 2.54
N ILE A 12 -14.73 11.90 1.29
CA ILE A 12 -13.44 12.13 0.64
C ILE A 12 -13.22 13.63 0.42
N SER A 13 -14.24 14.37 -0.02
CA SER A 13 -14.15 15.81 -0.25
C SER A 13 -13.75 16.60 1.00
N GLU A 14 -14.15 16.16 2.18
CA GLU A 14 -13.76 16.78 3.45
C GLU A 14 -12.38 16.33 3.93
N ILE A 15 -11.95 15.11 3.60
CA ILE A 15 -10.64 14.57 4.00
C ILE A 15 -9.49 15.15 3.17
N ILE A 16 -9.67 15.31 1.85
CA ILE A 16 -8.57 15.69 0.94
C ILE A 16 -7.96 17.07 1.26
N GLU A 17 -8.74 17.96 1.88
CA GLU A 17 -8.30 19.31 2.32
C GLU A 17 -7.43 19.29 3.58
N VAL A 18 -7.40 18.19 4.32
CA VAL A 18 -6.62 18.07 5.56
C VAL A 18 -5.14 18.20 5.25
N LYS A 19 -4.45 19.09 5.97
CA LYS A 19 -2.98 19.18 5.94
C LYS A 19 -2.38 18.05 6.77
N ALA A 20 -1.64 17.15 6.11
CA ALA A 20 -0.96 16.02 6.72
C ALA A 20 0.56 16.22 6.64
N LYS A 21 1.25 15.94 7.76
CA LYS A 21 2.72 15.91 7.81
C LYS A 21 3.22 14.50 7.56
N SER A 22 4.15 14.35 6.61
CA SER A 22 4.97 13.15 6.44
C SER A 22 6.42 13.59 6.34
N ASP A 23 7.29 12.94 7.13
CA ASP A 23 8.68 13.33 7.31
C ASP A 23 8.79 14.83 7.66
N GLU A 24 9.48 15.62 6.84
CA GLU A 24 9.69 17.05 7.05
C GLU A 24 8.68 17.93 6.29
N THR A 25 7.82 17.34 5.46
CA THR A 25 6.90 18.06 4.57
C THR A 25 5.47 18.05 5.12
N THR A 26 4.80 19.22 5.06
CA THR A 26 3.37 19.35 5.37
C THR A 26 2.64 19.89 4.16
N GLN A 27 1.65 19.14 3.67
CA GLN A 27 0.80 19.54 2.54
C GLN A 27 -0.58 18.89 2.66
N THR A 28 -1.51 19.28 1.80
CA THR A 28 -2.86 18.69 1.78
C THR A 28 -2.80 17.22 1.36
N ILE A 29 -3.78 16.42 1.81
CA ILE A 29 -3.92 15.04 1.36
C ILE A 29 -4.12 14.99 -0.16
N GLU A 30 -4.84 15.95 -0.75
CA GLU A 30 -4.96 16.09 -2.20
C GLU A 30 -3.60 16.19 -2.90
N LYS A 31 -2.68 17.01 -2.35
CA LYS A 31 -1.35 17.16 -2.91
C LYS A 31 -0.53 15.88 -2.79
N TRP A 32 -0.62 15.17 -1.66
CA TRP A 32 0.00 13.85 -1.49
C TRP A 32 -0.50 12.83 -2.52
N VAL A 33 -1.81 12.81 -2.78
CA VAL A 33 -2.41 11.94 -3.81
C VAL A 33 -1.88 12.28 -5.19
N LYS A 34 -1.84 13.58 -5.53
CA LYS A 34 -1.28 14.04 -6.81
C LYS A 34 0.18 13.62 -6.99
N ASP A 35 1.01 13.82 -5.97
CA ASP A 35 2.42 13.42 -6.01
C ASP A 35 2.56 11.92 -6.22
N HIS A 36 1.73 11.12 -5.55
CA HIS A 36 1.74 9.67 -5.72
C HIS A 36 1.34 9.24 -7.15
N ARG A 37 0.32 9.87 -7.74
CA ARG A 37 -0.07 9.63 -9.15
C ARG A 37 1.06 9.97 -10.12
N ASP A 38 1.77 11.06 -9.87
CA ASP A 38 2.90 11.47 -10.70
C ASP A 38 4.09 10.49 -10.56
N ASP A 39 4.33 9.98 -9.35
CA ASP A 39 5.31 8.91 -9.11
C ASP A 39 4.92 7.61 -9.84
N ILE A 40 3.65 7.17 -9.78
CA ILE A 40 3.17 5.99 -10.51
C ILE A 40 3.42 6.14 -12.01
N LYS A 41 3.10 7.29 -12.60
CA LYS A 41 3.37 7.57 -14.02
C LYS A 41 4.85 7.45 -14.35
N LYS A 42 5.71 8.12 -13.57
CA LYS A 42 7.16 8.07 -13.74
C LYS A 42 7.70 6.65 -13.63
N ASN A 43 7.21 5.88 -12.66
CA ASN A 43 7.62 4.50 -12.43
C ASN A 43 7.13 3.57 -13.54
N THR A 44 5.94 3.82 -14.08
CA THR A 44 5.39 3.11 -15.25
C THR A 44 6.23 3.34 -16.50
N GLU A 45 6.76 4.55 -16.69
CA GLU A 45 7.69 4.83 -17.79
C GLU A 45 9.00 4.04 -17.68
N LEU A 46 9.45 3.69 -16.47
CA LEU A 46 10.60 2.79 -16.30
C LEU A 46 10.30 1.39 -16.87
N ILE A 47 9.07 0.90 -16.69
CA ILE A 47 8.64 -0.42 -17.17
C ILE A 47 8.51 -0.43 -18.70
N LYS A 48 7.93 0.62 -19.27
CA LYS A 48 7.76 0.74 -20.74
C LYS A 48 9.10 0.84 -21.45
N ASN A 49 10.04 1.60 -20.88
CA ASN A 49 11.37 1.79 -21.42
C ASN A 49 12.30 0.66 -20.97
N ARG A 50 12.41 -0.40 -21.76
CA ARG A 50 13.14 -1.66 -21.44
C ARG A 50 14.67 -1.56 -21.41
N TYR A 51 15.22 -0.49 -20.82
CA TYR A 51 16.65 -0.36 -20.61
C TYR A 51 17.11 -1.25 -19.45
N ASP A 52 18.24 -1.94 -19.58
CA ASP A 52 18.82 -2.75 -18.49
C ASP A 52 19.01 -1.95 -17.18
N SER A 53 19.30 -0.65 -17.29
CA SER A 53 19.44 0.24 -16.13
C SER A 53 18.12 0.52 -15.40
N ASN A 54 16.98 0.29 -16.04
CA ASN A 54 15.67 0.45 -15.42
C ASN A 54 15.30 -0.74 -14.55
N ASP A 55 15.77 -1.95 -14.86
CA ASP A 55 15.50 -3.14 -14.04
C ASP A 55 15.91 -2.93 -12.58
N LEU A 56 17.10 -2.37 -12.35
CA LEU A 56 17.60 -2.11 -11.01
C LEU A 56 16.82 -1.00 -10.31
N LYS A 57 16.40 0.04 -11.04
CA LYS A 57 15.57 1.12 -10.47
C LYS A 57 14.22 0.59 -10.04
N ILE A 58 13.57 -0.22 -10.89
CA ILE A 58 12.30 -0.86 -10.59
C ILE A 58 12.47 -1.79 -9.37
N LEU A 59 13.49 -2.64 -9.39
CA LEU A 59 13.81 -3.55 -8.29
C LEU A 59 13.99 -2.79 -6.97
N ILE A 60 14.75 -1.69 -6.95
CA ILE A 60 15.00 -0.90 -5.74
C ILE A 60 13.70 -0.32 -5.18
N ILE A 61 12.83 0.25 -6.03
CA ILE A 61 11.51 0.76 -5.60
C ILE A 61 10.66 -0.37 -5.01
N PHE A 62 10.70 -1.54 -5.65
CA PHE A 62 9.96 -2.71 -5.20
C PHE A 62 10.45 -3.22 -3.84
N LEU A 63 11.77 -3.37 -3.68
CA LEU A 63 12.41 -3.82 -2.44
C LEU A 63 12.22 -2.84 -1.28
N ASP A 64 12.31 -1.53 -1.54
CA ASP A 64 12.02 -0.48 -0.55
C ASP A 64 10.66 -0.74 0.10
N SER A 65 9.62 -0.93 -0.71
CA SER A 65 8.27 -1.21 -0.22
C SER A 65 8.12 -2.55 0.49
N LEU A 66 8.72 -3.61 -0.05
CA LEU A 66 8.67 -4.95 0.55
C LEU A 66 9.37 -5.00 1.92
N LEU A 67 10.40 -4.18 2.13
CA LEU A 67 11.15 -4.16 3.38
C LEU A 67 10.48 -3.26 4.44
N VAL A 68 9.51 -2.41 4.08
CA VAL A 68 8.74 -1.51 4.98
C VAL A 68 7.68 -2.28 5.81
N ARG A 69 8.14 -3.28 6.55
CA ARG A 69 7.32 -4.00 7.53
C ARG A 69 7.17 -3.16 8.80
N ALA A 70 6.09 -2.37 8.88
CA ALA A 70 5.78 -1.52 10.03
C ALA A 70 6.93 -0.56 10.39
N MET A 71 7.55 0.04 9.37
CA MET A 71 8.57 1.08 9.50
C MET A 71 8.02 2.38 8.93
N SER A 72 8.28 3.51 9.60
CA SER A 72 7.93 4.84 9.11
C SER A 72 9.08 5.80 9.42
N GLY A 73 9.22 6.86 8.63
CA GLY A 73 10.22 7.90 8.87
C GLY A 73 11.65 7.43 8.57
N GLU A 74 12.60 7.98 9.30
CA GLU A 74 14.05 7.87 9.08
C GLU A 74 14.55 6.44 8.76
N ARG A 75 14.01 5.43 9.44
CA ARG A 75 14.43 4.02 9.26
C ARG A 75 14.04 3.44 7.89
N GLY A 76 12.90 3.84 7.33
CA GLY A 76 12.52 3.44 5.98
C GLY A 76 13.48 4.06 4.95
N SER A 77 13.75 5.36 5.11
CA SER A 77 14.67 6.10 4.25
C SER A 77 16.09 5.54 4.26
N LYS A 78 16.59 5.05 5.41
CA LYS A 78 17.91 4.40 5.51
C LYS A 78 18.01 3.15 4.62
N VAL A 79 17.00 2.28 4.64
CA VAL A 79 16.99 1.08 3.79
C VAL A 79 17.03 1.45 2.31
N LYS A 80 16.17 2.38 1.88
CA LYS A 80 16.17 2.88 0.50
C LYS A 80 17.52 3.44 0.08
N ASN A 81 18.12 4.28 0.93
CA ASN A 81 19.41 4.91 0.66
C ASN A 81 20.50 3.85 0.52
N GLU A 82 20.58 2.88 1.42
CA GLU A 82 21.57 1.80 1.34
C GLU A 82 21.34 0.91 0.10
N LEU A 83 20.10 0.60 -0.26
CA LEU A 83 19.79 -0.12 -1.52
C LEU A 83 20.34 0.63 -2.74
N ILE A 84 20.09 1.95 -2.81
CA ILE A 84 20.58 2.80 -3.92
C ILE A 84 22.11 2.87 -3.91
N LEU A 85 22.74 2.99 -2.73
CA LEU A 85 24.19 3.13 -2.59
C LEU A 85 24.93 1.84 -2.94
N SER A 86 24.42 0.69 -2.53
CA SER A 86 25.13 -0.59 -2.63
C SER A 86 24.76 -1.44 -3.85
N ILE A 87 23.65 -1.16 -4.55
CA ILE A 87 23.24 -1.88 -5.76
C ILE A 87 23.39 -0.96 -6.97
N LYS A 88 24.54 -1.02 -7.65
CA LYS A 88 24.83 -0.21 -8.84
C LYS A 88 24.68 -1.00 -10.15
N SER A 89 24.79 -2.31 -10.06
CA SER A 89 24.76 -3.24 -11.18
C SER A 89 24.13 -4.58 -10.77
N LYS A 90 23.73 -5.41 -11.75
CA LYS A 90 23.23 -6.77 -11.50
C LYS A 90 24.27 -7.68 -10.81
N LYS A 91 25.58 -7.33 -10.84
CA LYS A 91 26.64 -8.08 -10.15
C LYS A 91 26.62 -7.87 -8.63
N ASP A 92 26.07 -6.74 -8.18
CA ASP A 92 25.94 -6.41 -6.77
C ASP A 92 24.79 -7.19 -6.10
N LEU A 93 24.00 -7.91 -6.91
CA LEU A 93 22.88 -8.73 -6.46
C LEU A 93 23.37 -10.10 -5.97
N ASN A 94 23.90 -10.10 -4.75
CA ASN A 94 24.31 -11.32 -4.05
C ASN A 94 24.00 -11.23 -2.55
N TYR A 95 23.83 -12.40 -1.93
CA TYR A 95 23.39 -12.53 -0.55
C TYR A 95 24.28 -11.77 0.46
N LYS A 96 25.61 -11.81 0.28
CA LYS A 96 26.55 -11.10 1.15
C LYS A 96 26.29 -9.58 1.13
N ASN A 97 26.04 -9.01 -0.05
CA ASN A 97 25.72 -7.59 -0.18
C ASN A 97 24.37 -7.26 0.46
N TYR A 98 23.35 -8.12 0.31
CA TYR A 98 22.04 -7.91 0.94
C TYR A 98 22.13 -7.81 2.47
N VAL A 99 22.92 -8.70 3.08
CA VAL A 99 23.19 -8.67 4.53
C VAL A 99 23.87 -7.36 4.92
N GLN A 100 24.87 -6.91 4.15
CA GLN A 100 25.59 -5.67 4.43
C GLN A 100 24.65 -4.44 4.34
N ILE A 101 23.84 -4.35 3.28
CA ILE A 101 22.85 -3.29 3.09
C ILE A 101 21.94 -3.17 4.30
N LEU A 102 21.40 -4.29 4.78
CA LEU A 102 20.45 -4.30 5.88
C LEU A 102 21.11 -4.01 7.24
N ASN A 103 22.36 -4.41 7.43
CA ASN A 103 23.14 -4.04 8.62
C ASN A 103 23.44 -2.55 8.63
N ASN A 104 23.90 -1.97 7.50
CA ASN A 104 24.17 -0.55 7.39
C ASN A 104 22.90 0.31 7.60
N ALA A 105 21.76 -0.20 7.14
CA ALA A 105 20.48 0.49 7.28
C ALA A 105 19.85 0.35 8.68
N ASP A 106 20.50 -0.35 9.62
CA ASP A 106 19.94 -0.73 10.92
C ASP A 106 18.55 -1.38 10.78
N TYR A 107 18.42 -2.35 9.87
CA TYR A 107 17.12 -2.92 9.52
C TYR A 107 16.44 -3.51 10.75
N ARG A 108 15.27 -2.95 11.11
CA ARG A 108 14.55 -3.22 12.37
C ARG A 108 14.35 -4.72 12.67
N TRP A 109 14.14 -5.52 11.63
CA TRP A 109 13.81 -6.94 11.76
C TRP A 109 15.02 -7.86 11.65
N GLY A 110 16.22 -7.29 11.50
CA GLY A 110 17.47 -8.01 11.35
C GLY A 110 17.74 -8.44 9.90
N ALA A 111 19.01 -8.38 9.51
CA ALA A 111 19.46 -8.78 8.19
C ALA A 111 19.12 -10.24 7.87
N GLU A 112 19.02 -11.11 8.88
CA GLU A 112 18.63 -12.51 8.76
C GLU A 112 17.18 -12.70 8.28
N LYS A 113 16.31 -11.70 8.48
CA LYS A 113 14.93 -11.74 7.96
C LYS A 113 14.78 -10.99 6.65
N GLY A 114 15.51 -9.90 6.46
CA GLY A 114 15.40 -9.07 5.26
C GLY A 114 16.18 -9.62 4.06
N ALA A 115 17.39 -10.18 4.26
CA ALA A 115 18.22 -10.64 3.15
C ALA A 115 17.57 -11.79 2.36
N PRO A 116 16.90 -12.78 3.00
CA PRO A 116 16.13 -13.79 2.27
C PRO A 116 14.96 -13.22 1.46
N VAL A 117 14.36 -12.09 1.89
CA VAL A 117 13.31 -11.42 1.09
C VAL A 117 13.92 -10.83 -0.17
N ILE A 118 15.04 -10.10 -0.04
CA ILE A 118 15.74 -9.52 -1.20
C ILE A 118 16.17 -10.64 -2.17
N ASP A 119 16.77 -11.70 -1.64
CA ASP A 119 17.25 -12.83 -2.44
C ASP A 119 16.13 -13.57 -3.16
N GLY A 120 15.00 -13.82 -2.48
CA GLY A 120 13.82 -14.44 -3.10
C GLY A 120 13.23 -13.59 -4.22
N VAL A 121 13.14 -12.26 -4.02
CA VAL A 121 12.64 -11.33 -5.04
C VAL A 121 13.58 -11.30 -6.24
N VAL A 122 14.88 -11.15 -6.01
CA VAL A 122 15.89 -11.14 -7.08
C VAL A 122 15.89 -12.45 -7.85
N THR A 123 15.82 -13.60 -7.15
CA THR A 123 15.76 -14.93 -7.77
C THR A 123 14.53 -15.05 -8.65
N TYR A 124 13.35 -14.66 -8.17
CA TYR A 124 12.12 -14.71 -8.97
C TYR A 124 12.25 -13.86 -10.25
N PHE A 125 12.65 -12.60 -10.12
CA PHE A 125 12.77 -11.72 -11.28
C PHE A 125 13.90 -12.14 -12.23
N ARG A 126 15.07 -12.54 -11.73
CA ARG A 126 16.22 -12.95 -12.55
C ARG A 126 16.00 -14.29 -13.22
N ASP A 127 15.56 -15.29 -12.47
CA ASP A 127 15.63 -16.69 -12.90
C ASP A 127 14.33 -17.15 -13.54
N GLU A 128 13.17 -16.68 -13.06
CA GLU A 128 11.88 -17.07 -13.61
C GLU A 128 11.36 -16.09 -14.67
N LEU A 129 11.39 -14.79 -14.36
CA LEU A 129 10.86 -13.76 -15.27
C LEU A 129 11.91 -13.20 -16.24
N LYS A 130 13.20 -13.54 -16.05
CA LYS A 130 14.32 -13.02 -16.86
C LYS A 130 14.34 -11.49 -16.95
N TRP A 131 14.01 -10.82 -15.85
CA TRP A 131 13.85 -9.37 -15.72
C TRP A 131 12.72 -8.77 -16.57
N ASP A 132 11.76 -9.58 -17.04
CA ASP A 132 10.59 -9.07 -17.76
C ASP A 132 9.54 -8.48 -16.81
N TRP A 133 9.81 -7.25 -16.37
CA TRP A 133 8.88 -6.46 -15.57
C TRP A 133 7.56 -6.19 -16.30
N VAL A 134 7.57 -6.11 -17.63
CA VAL A 134 6.35 -5.87 -18.42
C VAL A 134 5.38 -7.03 -18.25
N ILE A 135 5.86 -8.27 -18.34
CA ILE A 135 5.03 -9.46 -18.10
C ILE A 135 4.49 -9.46 -16.67
N TYR A 136 5.33 -9.18 -15.68
CA TYR A 136 4.91 -9.14 -14.29
C TYR A 136 3.77 -8.14 -14.04
N PHE A 137 3.96 -6.88 -14.46
CA PHE A 137 2.95 -5.84 -14.26
C PHE A 137 1.71 -6.04 -15.13
N LYS A 138 1.82 -6.65 -16.32
CA LYS A 138 0.66 -7.05 -17.12
C LYS A 138 -0.16 -8.13 -16.42
N ASN A 139 0.48 -9.08 -15.74
CA ASN A 139 -0.21 -10.09 -14.94
C ASN A 139 -0.85 -9.47 -13.70
N ALA A 140 -0.16 -8.55 -13.01
CA ALA A 140 -0.75 -7.82 -11.89
C ALA A 140 -1.99 -7.03 -12.33
N GLU A 141 -1.94 -6.36 -13.48
CA GLU A 141 -3.10 -5.64 -14.03
C GLU A 141 -4.23 -6.59 -14.42
N LYS A 142 -3.93 -7.71 -15.08
CA LYS A 142 -4.97 -8.68 -15.46
C LYS A 142 -5.74 -9.23 -14.26
N ASN A 143 -5.06 -9.36 -13.11
CA ASN A 143 -5.60 -10.01 -11.91
C ASN A 143 -5.86 -9.01 -10.75
N TYR A 144 -5.96 -7.70 -11.00
CA TYR A 144 -6.12 -6.75 -9.88
C TYR A 144 -7.44 -7.00 -9.11
N ARG A 145 -8.51 -7.48 -9.77
CA ARG A 145 -9.83 -7.67 -9.13
C ARG A 145 -9.86 -8.75 -8.07
N ASP A 146 -9.01 -9.77 -8.19
CA ASP A 146 -8.86 -10.83 -7.20
C ASP A 146 -7.64 -10.63 -6.30
N ASN A 147 -6.99 -9.46 -6.39
CA ASN A 147 -5.73 -9.14 -5.73
C ASN A 147 -4.56 -10.05 -6.16
N PHE A 148 -4.56 -10.60 -7.38
CA PHE A 148 -3.44 -11.37 -7.93
C PHE A 148 -2.89 -12.41 -6.93
N GLN A 149 -3.78 -13.27 -6.42
CA GLN A 149 -3.49 -14.22 -5.33
C GLN A 149 -2.42 -15.26 -5.67
N ASP A 150 -2.27 -15.60 -6.95
CA ASP A 150 -1.29 -16.58 -7.41
C ASP A 150 0.13 -16.00 -7.62
N ASP A 151 0.37 -14.75 -7.22
CA ASP A 151 1.69 -14.11 -7.33
C ASP A 151 2.75 -14.90 -6.54
N LYS A 152 3.82 -15.30 -7.23
CA LYS A 152 4.92 -16.05 -6.61
C LYS A 152 5.65 -15.27 -5.54
N LEU A 153 5.58 -13.93 -5.55
CA LEU A 153 6.15 -13.13 -4.45
C LEU A 153 5.51 -13.45 -3.10
N LEU A 154 4.23 -13.86 -3.05
CA LEU A 154 3.54 -14.25 -1.82
C LEU A 154 4.08 -15.57 -1.23
N LYS A 155 4.86 -16.34 -2.00
CA LYS A 155 5.54 -17.56 -1.52
C LYS A 155 6.85 -17.25 -0.81
N ILE A 156 7.35 -16.02 -0.92
CA ILE A 156 8.58 -15.60 -0.24
C ILE A 156 8.26 -15.38 1.23
N LYS A 157 8.98 -16.07 2.11
CA LYS A 157 8.79 -15.95 3.56
C LYS A 157 8.91 -14.48 3.99
N ASN A 158 7.95 -14.01 4.78
CA ASN A 158 7.78 -12.62 5.24
C ASN A 158 7.23 -11.63 4.20
N VAL A 159 6.89 -12.06 2.99
CA VAL A 159 6.11 -11.28 2.04
C VAL A 159 4.66 -11.74 2.12
N GLY A 160 3.75 -10.84 2.51
CA GLY A 160 2.30 -11.07 2.46
C GLY A 160 1.63 -9.96 1.64
N TYR A 161 0.31 -10.07 1.44
CA TYR A 161 -0.46 -9.14 0.60
C TYR A 161 -0.15 -7.68 0.88
N LYS A 162 -0.18 -7.24 2.15
CA LYS A 162 0.12 -5.86 2.54
C LYS A 162 1.44 -5.31 2.00
N LEU A 163 2.50 -6.13 1.98
CA LEU A 163 3.81 -5.69 1.51
C LEU A 163 3.89 -5.75 -0.01
N ARG A 164 3.34 -6.83 -0.60
CA ARG A 164 3.26 -7.01 -2.06
C ARG A 164 2.44 -5.88 -2.69
N ASP A 165 1.29 -5.54 -2.12
CA ASP A 165 0.38 -4.49 -2.59
C ASP A 165 0.99 -3.10 -2.41
N LEU A 166 1.74 -2.86 -1.33
CA LEU A 166 2.51 -1.63 -1.18
C LEU A 166 3.55 -1.50 -2.30
N ALA A 167 4.23 -2.58 -2.67
CA ALA A 167 5.19 -2.56 -3.76
C ALA A 167 4.51 -2.34 -5.12
N LEU A 168 3.41 -3.04 -5.40
CA LEU A 168 2.62 -2.87 -6.62
C LEU A 168 2.01 -1.47 -6.75
N SER A 169 1.55 -0.86 -5.65
CA SER A 169 0.92 0.46 -5.67
C SER A 169 1.87 1.58 -6.10
N ASN A 170 3.19 1.33 -6.18
CA ASN A 170 4.14 2.29 -6.75
C ASN A 170 4.11 2.34 -8.28
N PHE A 171 3.45 1.37 -8.92
CA PHE A 171 3.43 1.18 -10.38
C PHE A 171 2.03 0.95 -10.94
N ASN A 172 1.07 0.59 -10.08
CA ASN A 172 -0.28 0.23 -10.47
C ASN A 172 -1.29 0.84 -9.49
N GLU A 173 -2.21 1.64 -10.03
CA GLU A 173 -3.19 2.39 -9.23
C GLU A 173 -4.31 1.50 -8.63
N ASN A 174 -4.41 0.25 -9.07
CA ASN A 174 -5.43 -0.70 -8.63
C ASN A 174 -5.07 -1.45 -7.33
N TYR A 175 -3.86 -1.27 -6.80
CA TYR A 175 -3.39 -1.96 -5.60
C TYR A 175 -3.33 -1.03 -4.38
N VAL A 176 -3.65 -1.59 -3.21
CA VAL A 176 -3.74 -0.86 -1.94
C VAL A 176 -3.11 -1.65 -0.81
N ALA A 177 -2.24 -1.01 -0.04
CA ALA A 177 -1.64 -1.60 1.15
C ALA A 177 -2.57 -1.44 2.38
N ASN A 178 -3.59 -2.31 2.50
CA ASN A 178 -4.53 -2.29 3.63
C ASN A 178 -3.83 -2.50 4.98
N ASP A 179 -3.40 -1.41 5.62
CA ASP A 179 -2.76 -1.43 6.94
C ASP A 179 -3.71 -1.00 8.06
N LEU A 180 -3.20 -0.97 9.30
CA LEU A 180 -4.02 -0.59 10.45
C LEU A 180 -4.54 0.85 10.39
N HIS A 181 -3.91 1.76 9.64
CA HIS A 181 -4.42 3.12 9.44
C HIS A 181 -5.63 3.09 8.51
N VAL A 182 -5.47 2.51 7.32
CA VAL A 182 -6.52 2.41 6.30
C VAL A 182 -7.75 1.70 6.87
N VAL A 183 -7.55 0.51 7.45
CA VAL A 183 -8.65 -0.31 7.98
C VAL A 183 -9.36 0.37 9.15
N ARG A 184 -8.63 1.10 10.01
CA ARG A 184 -9.24 1.87 11.09
C ARG A 184 -10.13 3.00 10.57
N ILE A 185 -9.73 3.69 9.50
CA ILE A 185 -10.56 4.72 8.87
C ILE A 185 -11.84 4.09 8.33
N MET A 186 -11.71 3.05 7.52
CA MET A 186 -12.85 2.36 6.91
C MET A 186 -13.84 1.86 7.96
N THR A 187 -13.32 1.24 9.04
CA THR A 187 -14.13 0.77 10.17
C THR A 187 -14.87 1.92 10.83
N ARG A 188 -14.15 2.99 11.21
CA ARG A 188 -14.74 4.06 12.03
C ARG A 188 -15.77 4.88 11.27
N LEU A 189 -15.47 5.19 10.01
CA LEU A 189 -16.40 5.91 9.15
C LEU A 189 -17.65 5.10 8.88
N GLY A 190 -17.58 3.76 8.91
CA GLY A 190 -18.68 2.86 8.61
C GLY A 190 -18.64 2.35 7.16
N LEU A 191 -17.50 2.50 6.47
CA LEU A 191 -17.33 2.10 5.08
C LEU A 191 -17.28 0.58 4.90
N LEU A 192 -16.99 -0.19 5.95
CA LEU A 192 -17.06 -1.66 5.89
C LEU A 192 -18.45 -2.16 5.46
N ASN A 193 -19.51 -1.42 5.78
CA ASN A 193 -20.88 -1.80 5.42
C ASN A 193 -21.14 -1.77 3.91
N TYR A 194 -20.32 -1.11 3.10
CA TYR A 194 -20.41 -1.21 1.64
C TYR A 194 -19.97 -2.57 1.10
N GLY A 195 -19.39 -3.43 1.94
CA GLY A 195 -18.92 -4.76 1.57
C GLY A 195 -19.93 -5.88 1.79
N PHE A 196 -21.14 -5.63 2.31
CA PHE A 196 -22.11 -6.71 2.56
C PHE A 196 -22.43 -7.52 1.29
N GLU A 197 -22.53 -6.86 0.15
CA GLU A 197 -22.77 -7.50 -1.16
C GLU A 197 -21.60 -8.40 -1.61
N LEU A 198 -20.39 -8.19 -1.07
CA LEU A 198 -19.22 -9.01 -1.41
C LEU A 198 -19.25 -10.38 -0.74
N LEU A 199 -20.10 -10.58 0.27
CA LEU A 199 -20.16 -11.82 1.06
C LEU A 199 -20.89 -12.97 0.38
N GLU A 200 -21.31 -12.79 -0.88
CA GLU A 200 -21.68 -13.90 -1.76
C GLU A 200 -20.48 -14.79 -2.11
N ASP A 201 -19.25 -14.27 -2.00
CA ASP A 201 -17.99 -15.02 -2.17
C ASP A 201 -17.58 -15.66 -0.84
N ASP A 202 -17.64 -17.00 -0.79
CA ASP A 202 -17.33 -17.81 0.41
C ASP A 202 -15.85 -17.79 0.81
N LYS A 203 -14.98 -17.24 -0.05
CA LYS A 203 -13.55 -17.03 0.24
C LYS A 203 -13.27 -15.72 0.95
N LEU A 204 -14.27 -14.89 1.14
CA LEU A 204 -14.15 -13.60 1.83
C LEU A 204 -14.71 -13.69 3.24
N GLU A 205 -14.08 -12.96 4.14
CA GLU A 205 -14.58 -12.78 5.50
C GLU A 205 -14.62 -11.28 5.78
N MET A 206 -15.83 -10.75 6.00
CA MET A 206 -15.97 -9.36 6.42
C MET A 206 -15.26 -9.15 7.76
N GLY A 207 -14.25 -8.29 7.76
CA GLY A 207 -13.51 -8.01 8.97
C GLY A 207 -12.57 -6.83 8.80
N ASN A 208 -11.90 -6.50 9.91
CA ASN A 208 -11.01 -5.36 10.00
C ASN A 208 -9.61 -5.76 10.48
N ASN A 209 -9.26 -7.04 10.38
CA ASN A 209 -7.93 -7.55 10.68
C ASN A 209 -7.15 -7.77 9.38
N PRO A 210 -6.29 -6.82 8.94
CA PRO A 210 -5.50 -7.00 7.73
C PRO A 210 -4.39 -8.07 7.85
N SER A 211 -4.26 -8.75 9.00
CA SER A 211 -3.38 -9.92 9.14
C SER A 211 -4.10 -11.25 8.86
N ASN A 212 -5.43 -11.25 8.78
CA ASN A 212 -6.21 -12.39 8.30
C ASN A 212 -6.36 -12.25 6.77
N GLU A 213 -6.07 -13.33 6.04
CA GLU A 213 -6.06 -13.34 4.57
C GLU A 213 -7.44 -13.07 3.97
N ASN A 214 -8.48 -13.75 4.44
CA ASN A 214 -9.84 -13.56 3.95
C ASN A 214 -10.36 -12.14 4.23
N ASN A 215 -10.03 -11.57 5.39
CA ASN A 215 -10.30 -10.17 5.70
C ASN A 215 -9.52 -9.23 4.77
N TYR A 216 -8.27 -9.54 4.45
CA TYR A 216 -7.45 -8.71 3.56
C TYR A 216 -8.04 -8.68 2.14
N LEU A 217 -8.40 -9.84 1.60
CA LEU A 217 -9.03 -9.95 0.28
C LEU A 217 -10.39 -9.25 0.24
N PHE A 218 -11.18 -9.35 1.32
CA PHE A 218 -12.40 -8.57 1.49
C PHE A 218 -12.13 -7.07 1.45
N LEU A 219 -11.15 -6.58 2.21
CA LEU A 219 -10.78 -5.17 2.26
C LEU A 219 -10.30 -4.64 0.91
N HIS A 220 -9.54 -5.45 0.16
CA HIS A 220 -9.13 -5.13 -1.21
C HIS A 220 -10.33 -4.92 -2.14
N LYS A 221 -11.23 -5.90 -2.21
CA LYS A 221 -12.47 -5.80 -3.01
C LYS A 221 -13.36 -4.64 -2.56
N LEU A 222 -13.41 -4.38 -1.25
CA LEU A 222 -14.14 -3.23 -0.71
C LEU A 222 -13.55 -1.90 -1.17
N ILE A 223 -12.23 -1.75 -1.23
CA ILE A 223 -11.62 -0.52 -1.74
C ILE A 223 -11.86 -0.35 -3.24
N LEU A 224 -11.83 -1.43 -4.02
CA LEU A 224 -12.26 -1.38 -5.43
C LEU A 224 -13.69 -0.87 -5.54
N ARG A 225 -14.60 -1.41 -4.74
CA ARG A 225 -16.00 -0.95 -4.70
C ARG A 225 -16.14 0.52 -4.29
N ILE A 226 -15.38 0.97 -3.29
CA ILE A 226 -15.38 2.37 -2.86
C ILE A 226 -14.85 3.27 -3.98
N SER A 227 -13.81 2.85 -4.72
CA SER A 227 -13.29 3.57 -5.88
C SER A 227 -14.38 3.74 -6.96
N GLU A 228 -15.11 2.68 -7.28
CA GLU A 228 -16.26 2.71 -8.21
C GLU A 228 -17.34 3.69 -7.74
N LEU A 229 -17.64 3.74 -6.43
CA LEU A 229 -18.61 4.69 -5.84
C LEU A 229 -18.17 6.16 -5.95
N THR A 230 -16.89 6.43 -6.20
CA THR A 230 -16.39 7.78 -6.51
C THR A 230 -16.54 8.16 -7.98
N GLY A 231 -17.17 7.31 -8.79
CA GLY A 231 -17.20 7.46 -10.25
C GLY A 231 -15.79 7.37 -10.85
N GLU A 232 -14.93 6.52 -10.26
CA GLU A 232 -13.52 6.35 -10.63
C GLU A 232 -12.66 7.63 -10.53
N LYS A 233 -13.14 8.65 -9.81
CA LYS A 233 -12.35 9.87 -9.54
C LYS A 233 -11.11 9.57 -8.71
N TYR A 234 -11.19 8.59 -7.81
CA TYR A 234 -10.09 8.14 -6.96
C TYR A 234 -9.88 6.64 -7.14
N SER A 235 -8.67 6.26 -7.54
CA SER A 235 -8.25 4.85 -7.65
C SER A 235 -8.04 4.22 -6.26
N PRO A 236 -7.92 2.88 -6.17
CA PRO A 236 -7.52 2.21 -4.94
C PRO A 236 -6.25 2.77 -4.29
N SER A 237 -5.21 3.08 -5.08
CA SER A 237 -3.98 3.68 -4.57
C SER A 237 -4.19 5.09 -4.04
N ASP A 238 -5.12 5.86 -4.62
CA ASP A 238 -5.48 7.18 -4.10
C ASP A 238 -6.18 7.05 -2.75
N LEU A 239 -7.14 6.12 -2.65
CA LEU A 239 -7.86 5.84 -1.41
C LEU A 239 -6.92 5.37 -0.29
N ASP A 240 -5.90 4.57 -0.62
CA ASP A 240 -4.80 4.23 0.30
C ASP A 240 -4.17 5.50 0.87
N ARG A 241 -3.68 6.40 0.00
CA ARG A 241 -3.01 7.63 0.42
C ARG A 241 -3.93 8.53 1.24
N ILE A 242 -5.19 8.69 0.82
CA ILE A 242 -6.20 9.47 1.52
C ILE A 242 -6.40 8.94 2.94
N PHE A 243 -6.72 7.66 3.07
CA PHE A 243 -7.04 7.07 4.36
C PHE A 243 -5.81 6.93 5.26
N TRP A 244 -4.65 6.62 4.69
CA TRP A 244 -3.40 6.51 5.43
C TRP A 244 -2.96 7.86 6.02
N HIS A 245 -2.89 8.92 5.21
CA HIS A 245 -2.53 10.27 5.70
C HIS A 245 -3.57 10.80 6.69
N PHE A 246 -4.85 10.57 6.45
CA PHE A 246 -5.91 10.97 7.37
C PHE A 246 -5.84 10.22 8.70
N GLY A 247 -5.60 8.91 8.66
CA GLY A 247 -5.46 8.05 9.83
C GLY A 247 -4.19 8.29 10.63
N ARG A 248 -3.14 8.85 10.01
CA ARG A 248 -1.93 9.32 10.70
C ARG A 248 -2.09 10.72 11.29
N THR A 249 -2.93 11.58 10.72
CA THR A 249 -3.04 12.99 11.11
C THR A 249 -4.16 13.25 12.10
N ILE A 250 -5.39 12.85 11.75
CA ILE A 250 -6.62 13.18 12.49
C ILE A 250 -7.19 11.95 13.20
N CYS A 251 -7.50 10.89 12.45
CA CYS A 251 -8.16 9.70 12.98
C CYS A 251 -7.13 8.65 13.46
N LYS A 252 -6.27 9.10 14.36
CA LYS A 252 -5.24 8.33 15.06
C LYS A 252 -5.87 7.28 15.99
N ALA A 253 -5.05 6.40 16.56
CA ALA A 253 -5.50 5.44 17.59
C ALA A 253 -6.24 6.16 18.73
N LYS A 254 -5.63 7.20 19.32
CA LYS A 254 -6.30 8.18 20.19
C LYS A 254 -7.01 9.22 19.31
N ARG A 255 -8.34 9.14 19.27
CA ARG A 255 -9.20 9.92 18.37
C ARG A 255 -9.21 11.41 18.71
N MET A 256 -9.12 12.27 17.68
CA MET A 256 -9.35 13.72 17.77
C MET A 256 -10.69 14.08 17.11
N CYS A 257 -11.79 13.48 17.59
CA CYS A 257 -13.10 13.61 16.93
C CYS A 257 -13.62 15.06 16.87
N LYS A 258 -13.32 15.88 17.88
CA LYS A 258 -13.76 17.29 17.92
C LYS A 258 -13.24 18.09 16.72
N ASP A 259 -12.02 17.81 16.28
CA ASP A 259 -11.33 18.50 15.19
C ASP A 259 -11.40 17.71 13.87
N CYS A 260 -12.17 16.64 13.83
CA CYS A 260 -12.28 15.77 12.66
C CYS A 260 -13.29 16.36 11.66
N PRO A 261 -12.90 16.66 10.41
CA PRO A 261 -13.79 17.32 9.45
C PRO A 261 -15.04 16.46 9.17
N VAL A 262 -14.84 15.15 9.02
CA VAL A 262 -15.92 14.18 8.78
C VAL A 262 -16.65 13.69 10.04
N ASN A 263 -16.58 14.41 11.17
CA ASN A 263 -17.22 13.97 12.42
C ASN A 263 -18.74 13.74 12.21
N ALA A 264 -19.42 14.69 11.56
CA ALA A 264 -20.86 14.59 11.31
C ALA A 264 -21.26 13.43 10.38
N LEU A 265 -20.32 12.91 9.59
CA LEU A 265 -20.54 11.79 8.65
C LEU A 265 -20.13 10.44 9.26
N CYS A 266 -19.19 10.46 10.22
CA CYS A 266 -18.60 9.26 10.81
C CYS A 266 -19.62 8.47 11.65
N LEU A 267 -19.90 7.24 11.25
CA LEU A 267 -20.85 6.36 11.95
C LEU A 267 -20.45 6.14 13.42
N THR A 268 -19.16 5.92 13.70
CA THR A 268 -18.68 5.74 15.09
C THR A 268 -18.95 6.99 15.94
N SER A 269 -18.76 8.18 15.38
CA SER A 269 -18.93 9.43 16.13
C SER A 269 -20.39 9.67 16.51
N LYS A 270 -21.31 9.42 15.57
CA LYS A 270 -22.77 9.51 15.78
C LYS A 270 -23.27 8.63 16.95
N HIS A 271 -22.56 7.54 17.24
CA HIS A 271 -22.97 6.56 18.27
C HIS A 271 -22.11 6.56 19.54
N THR A 272 -21.05 7.38 19.64
CA THR A 272 -20.21 7.47 20.86
C THR A 272 -20.49 8.71 21.73
N HIS A 273 -21.48 9.52 21.37
CA HIS A 273 -21.98 10.65 22.16
C HIS A 273 -23.37 10.39 22.77
N ARG A 274 -23.78 9.11 22.88
CA ARG A 274 -24.90 8.68 23.72
C ARG A 274 -24.37 8.14 25.04
#